data_AF-A0A8W8LDS4-F1
#
_entry.id   AF-A0A8W8LDS4-F1
#
_cell.length_a   1.000
_cell.length_b   1.000
_cell.length_c   1.000
_cell.angle_alpha   90.00
_cell.angle_beta   90.00
_cell.angle_gamma   90.00
#
_symmetry.space_group_name_H-M   'P 1'
#
loop_
_entity.id
_entity.type
_entity.pdbx_description
1 polymer ?
#
loop_
_entity_poly.entity_id
_entity_poly.type
_entity_poly.pdbx_seq_one_letter_code
_entity_poly.pdbx_strand_id
1 'polypeptide(L)' 'QNNPNFPVLIRECRGIQPRVWARYELGQESSSSLSNLSKDEVMTVVTKIATA' A
#
# COMPACT_ATOMS: atom_id res chain seq x y z
N GLN A 1 -8.05 2.57 13.70
CA GLN A 1 -7.06 1.50 13.97
C GLN A 1 -7.74 0.20 13.56
N ASN A 2 -7.74 -0.09 12.25
CA ASN A 2 -8.73 -1.00 11.66
C ASN A 2 -8.19 -2.41 11.39
N ASN A 3 -6.86 -2.53 11.25
CA ASN A 3 -6.19 -3.80 10.97
C ASN A 3 -5.05 -4.02 11.98
N PRO A 4 -5.36 -4.29 13.27
CA PRO A 4 -4.36 -4.31 14.34
C PRO A 4 -3.36 -5.47 14.21
N ASN A 5 -3.77 -6.59 13.61
CA ASN A 5 -2.93 -7.78 13.43
C ASN A 5 -2.25 -7.82 12.06
N PHE A 6 -2.48 -6.81 11.20
CA PHE A 6 -1.93 -6.81 9.85
C PHE A 6 -0.52 -6.21 9.84
N PRO A 7 0.49 -6.95 9.36
CA PRO A 7 1.85 -6.44 9.31
C PRO A 7 1.99 -5.37 8.23
N VAL A 8 2.35 -4.15 8.64
CA VAL A 8 2.68 -3.05 7.72
C VAL A 8 4.19 -2.90 7.66
N LEU A 9 4.76 -3.06 6.47
CA LEU A 9 6.20 -2.94 6.24
C LEU A 9 6.50 -1.64 5.45
N ILE A 10 7.23 -0.72 6.07
CA ILE A 10 7.73 0.49 5.41
C ILE A 10 9.20 0.26 5.05
N ARG A 11 9.54 0.43 3.78
CA ARG A 11 10.90 0.28 3.26
C ARG A 11 11.30 1.52 2.51
N GLU A 12 12.34 2.19 3.00
CA GLU A 12 12.85 3.43 2.43
C GLU A 12 14.09 3.16 1.57
N CYS A 13 14.09 3.67 0.35
CA CYS A 13 15.21 3.58 -0.58
C CYS A 13 15.34 4.90 -1.36
N ARG A 14 16.55 5.26 -1.77
CA ARG A 14 16.79 6.44 -2.62
C ARG A 14 16.61 6.09 -4.10
N GLY A 15 15.99 6.98 -4.87
CA GLY A 15 15.84 6.84 -6.33
C GLY A 15 14.72 5.90 -6.78
N ILE A 16 13.88 5.43 -5.84
CA ILE A 16 12.70 4.62 -6.17
C ILE A 16 11.44 5.48 -6.28
N GLN A 17 10.48 5.01 -7.08
CA GLN A 17 9.13 5.56 -7.08
C GLN A 17 8.34 5.00 -5.90
N PRO A 18 7.59 5.84 -5.16
CA PRO A 18 6.77 5.38 -4.05
C PRO A 18 5.67 4.45 -4.58
N ARG A 19 5.56 3.27 -3.98
CA ARG A 19 4.63 2.20 -4.37
C ARG A 19 4.14 1.49 -3.13
N VAL A 20 2.87 1.08 -3.15
CA VAL A 20 2.29 0.19 -2.15
C VAL A 20 2.12 -1.20 -2.75
N TRP A 21 2.44 -2.21 -1.94
CA TRP A 21 2.23 -3.62 -2.26
C TRP A 21 1.29 -4.22 -1.21
N ALA A 22 0.33 -5.01 -1.67
CA ALA A 22 -0.48 -5.86 -0.82
C ALA A 22 -0.39 -7.30 -1.28
N ARG A 23 -0.28 -8.20 -0.31
CA ARG A 23 -0.30 -9.65 -0.50
C ARG A 23 -1.58 -10.18 0.13
N TYR A 24 -2.36 -10.90 -0.65
CA TYR A 24 -3.59 -11.54 -0.25
C TYR A 24 -3.36 -13.04 -0.01
N GLU A 25 -4.45 -13.74 0.33
CA GLU A 25 -4.45 -15.19 0.41
C GLU A 25 -3.99 -15.83 -0.91
N LEU A 26 -3.53 -17.09 -0.83
CA LEU A 26 -2.99 -17.84 -1.96
C LEU A 26 -1.78 -17.17 -2.65
N GLY A 27 -1.14 -16.21 -1.98
CA GLY A 27 0.07 -15.55 -2.47
C GLY A 27 -0.18 -14.55 -3.61
N GLN A 28 -1.44 -14.12 -3.82
CA GLN A 28 -1.74 -13.10 -4.83
C GLN A 28 -1.19 -11.74 -4.39
N GLU A 29 -0.58 -11.01 -5.30
CA GLU A 29 0.04 -9.70 -5.04
C GLU A 29 -0.55 -8.63 -5.95
N SER A 30 -0.91 -7.49 -5.36
CA SER A 30 -1.30 -6.28 -6.09
C SER A 30 -0.38 -5.13 -5.75
N SER A 31 -0.17 -4.24 -6.72
CA SER A 31 0.68 -3.06 -6.54
C SER A 31 0.07 -1.82 -7.18
N SER A 32 0.24 -0.68 -6.50
CA SER A 32 -0.21 0.62 -6.99
C SER A 32 0.87 1.68 -6.77
N SER A 33 1.09 2.51 -7.78
CA SER A 33 1.98 3.67 -7.66
C SER A 33 1.35 4.73 -6.77
N LEU A 34 2.18 5.33 -5.91
CA LEU A 34 1.81 6.48 -5.08
C LEU A 34 2.51 7.77 -5.54
N SER A 35 3.02 7.78 -6.77
CA SER A 35 3.75 8.93 -7.32
C SER A 35 2.80 10.10 -7.58
N ASN A 36 3.21 11.31 -7.19
CA ASN A 36 2.44 12.56 -7.35
C ASN A 36 1.05 12.56 -6.70
N LEU A 37 0.81 11.71 -5.69
CA LEU A 37 -0.44 11.71 -4.93
C LEU A 37 -0.33 12.56 -3.67
N SER A 38 -1.40 13.28 -3.36
CA SER A 38 -1.58 13.93 -2.05
C SER A 38 -1.82 12.89 -0.95
N LYS A 39 -1.69 13.31 0.31
CA LYS A 39 -1.93 12.45 1.48
C LYS A 39 -3.32 11.77 1.44
N ASP A 40 -4.34 12.51 1.05
CA ASP A 40 -5.73 12.02 1.03
C ASP A 40 -5.95 11.01 -0.10
N GLU A 41 -5.31 11.22 -1.25
CA GLU A 41 -5.32 10.27 -2.37
C GLU A 41 -4.57 8.98 -2.02
N VAL A 42 -3.42 9.08 -1.33
CA VAL A 42 -2.69 7.90 -0.84
C VAL A 42 -3.57 7.07 0.10
N MET A 43 -4.28 7.70 1.04
CA MET A 43 -5.19 6.99 1.94
C MET A 43 -6.34 6.29 1.18
N THR A 44 -6.84 6.93 0.11
CA THR A 44 -7.87 6.34 -0.76
C THR A 44 -7.34 5.09 -1.46
N VAL A 45 -6.12 5.14 -2.00
CA VAL A 45 -5.47 3.98 -2.64
C VAL A 45 -5.24 2.85 -1.64
N VAL A 46 -4.75 3.16 -0.44
CA VAL A 46 -4.52 2.16 0.62
C VAL A 46 -5.83 1.49 1.04
N THR A 47 -6.90 2.28 1.22
CA THR A 47 -8.22 1.76 1.59
C THR A 47 -8.79 0.85 0.51
N LYS A 48 -8.65 1.23 -0.77
CA LYS A 48 -9.06 0.42 -1.92
C LYS A 48 -8.37 -0.93 -1.93
N ILE A 49 -7.06 -0.95 -1.69
CA ILE A 49 -6.25 -2.18 -1.68
C ILE A 49 -6.56 -3.05 -0.46
N ALA A 50 -6.88 -2.45 0.69
CA ALA A 50 -7.27 -3.20 1.89
C ALA A 50 -8.65 -3.85 1.80
N THR A 51 -9.50 -3.43 0.85
CA THR A 51 -10.87 -3.95 0.66
C THR A 51 -10.99 -4.92 -0.51
N ALA A 52 -9.96 -4.97 -1.38
CA ALA A 52 -9.90 -5.86 -2.53
C ALA A 52 -9.63 -7.31 -2.08
#